data_AF-A0A846KXI0-F1
#
_entry.id   AF-A0A846KXI0-F1
#
_cell.length_a   1.000
_cell.length_b   1.000
_cell.length_c   1.000
_cell.angle_alpha   90.00
_cell.angle_beta   90.00
_cell.angle_gamma   90.00
#
_symmetry.space_group_name_H-M   'P 1'
#
loop_
_entity.id
_entity.type
_entity.pdbx_description
1 polymer ?
#
loop_
_entity_poly.entity_id
_entity_poly.type
_entity_poly.pdbx_seq_one_letter_code
_entity_poly.pdbx_strand_id
1 'polypeptide(L)' 'YPHAISPTEISSLPLKLAQDFHFIKQLQTKKNLPLKYVPTDLKKNKEVVLAAVKQNGGALEYAHEDLKKDKEIVLAAKRH' A
#
# COMPACT_ATOMS: atom_id res chain seq x y z
N TYR A 1 19.05 -5.40 30.37
CA TYR A 1 19.08 -6.29 29.20
C TYR A 1 18.60 -5.51 28.00
N PRO A 2 19.45 -5.22 26.99
CA PRO A 2 18.98 -4.60 25.77
C PRO A 2 18.12 -5.63 25.02
N HIS A 3 16.92 -5.24 24.58
CA HIS A 3 16.08 -6.06 23.72
C HIS A 3 16.86 -6.33 22.42
N ALA A 4 17.47 -7.51 22.33
CA ALA A 4 18.06 -7.98 21.09
C ALA A 4 16.95 -8.06 20.05
N ILE A 5 17.08 -7.25 18.99
CA ILE A 5 16.19 -7.24 17.84
C ILE A 5 16.10 -8.68 17.34
N SER A 6 14.88 -9.26 17.35
CA SER A 6 14.70 -10.66 16.97
C SER A 6 15.10 -10.87 15.50
N PRO A 7 15.65 -12.03 15.11
CA PRO A 7 16.01 -12.33 13.71
C PRO A 7 14.84 -12.14 12.74
N THR A 8 13.61 -12.28 13.25
CA THR A 8 12.34 -12.04 12.55
C THR A 8 12.13 -10.58 12.17
N GLU A 9 12.57 -9.63 13.01
CA GLU A 9 12.43 -8.20 12.71
C GLU A 9 13.44 -7.74 11.66
N ILE A 10 14.68 -8.24 11.69
CA ILE A 10 15.74 -7.89 10.73
C ILE A 10 15.39 -8.34 9.30
N SER A 11 14.71 -9.49 9.15
CA SER A 11 14.26 -9.98 7.84
C SER A 11 13.08 -9.16 7.27
N SER A 12 12.31 -8.50 8.14
CA SER A 12 11.12 -7.73 7.77
C SER A 12 11.41 -6.28 7.35
N LEU A 13 12.53 -5.70 7.81
CA LEU A 13 12.81 -4.26 7.71
C LEU A 13 13.24 -3.75 6.31
N PRO A 14 14.06 -4.46 5.51
CA PRO A 14 14.46 -3.98 4.18
C PRO A 14 13.57 -4.48 3.02
N LEU A 15 12.84 -5.59 3.18
CA LEU A 15 11.93 -6.09 2.14
C LEU A 15 10.66 -5.23 2.01
N LYS A 16 10.15 -4.69 3.13
CA LYS A 16 8.94 -3.86 3.14
C LYS A 16 9.06 -2.63 2.24
N LEU A 17 10.15 -1.88 2.42
CA LEU A 17 10.38 -0.62 1.72
C LEU A 17 10.74 -0.84 0.24
N ALA A 18 11.49 -1.89 -0.07
CA ALA A 18 11.82 -2.26 -1.45
C ALA A 18 10.57 -2.72 -2.23
N GLN A 19 9.66 -3.45 -1.57
CA GLN A 19 8.39 -3.87 -2.16
C GLN A 19 7.44 -2.69 -2.38
N ASP A 20 7.35 -1.76 -1.42
CA ASP A 20 6.55 -0.53 -1.55
C ASP A 20 6.95 0.27 -2.81
N PHE A 21 8.24 0.56 -2.97
CA PHE A 21 8.75 1.31 -4.13
C PHE A 21 8.54 0.57 -5.45
N HIS A 22 8.78 -0.74 -5.48
CA HIS A 22 8.57 -1.55 -6.67
C HIS A 22 7.09 -1.55 -7.08
N PHE A 23 6.18 -1.65 -6.13
CA PHE A 23 4.75 -1.64 -6.40
C PHE A 23 4.25 -0.27 -6.87
N ILE A 24 4.71 0.82 -6.27
CA ILE A 24 4.37 2.19 -6.72
C ILE A 24 4.81 2.41 -8.16
N LYS A 25 6.03 1.97 -8.52
CA LYS A 25 6.54 2.07 -9.90
C LYS A 25 5.73 1.21 -10.87
N GLN A 26 5.31 0.01 -10.45
CA GLN A 26 4.43 -0.84 -11.25
C GLN A 26 3.05 -0.23 -11.43
N LEU A 27 2.46 0.35 -10.39
CA LEU A 27 1.19 1.07 -10.46
C LEU A 27 1.32 2.23 -11.46
N GLN A 28 2.38 3.03 -11.41
CA GLN A 28 2.56 4.16 -12.32
C GLN A 28 2.74 3.75 -13.80
N THR A 29 3.33 2.57 -14.04
CA THR A 29 3.64 2.10 -15.40
C THR A 29 2.53 1.22 -15.99
N LYS A 30 1.82 0.44 -15.17
CA LYS A 30 0.68 -0.38 -15.58
C LYS A 30 -0.61 0.25 -15.03
N LYS A 31 -1.32 0.98 -15.91
CA LYS A 31 -2.61 1.67 -15.67
C LYS A 31 -3.78 0.78 -15.20
N ASN A 32 -3.54 -0.47 -14.81
CA ASN A 32 -4.60 -1.45 -14.56
C ASN A 32 -4.23 -2.49 -13.51
N LEU A 33 -3.26 -2.22 -12.62
CA LEU A 33 -2.88 -3.17 -11.58
C LEU A 33 -3.86 -3.08 -10.39
N PRO A 34 -4.71 -4.11 -10.15
CA PRO A 34 -5.71 -4.04 -9.09
C PRO A 34 -5.06 -4.20 -7.71
N LEU A 35 -5.51 -3.39 -6.73
CA LEU A 35 -5.10 -3.53 -5.33
C LEU A 35 -5.37 -4.94 -4.77
N LYS A 36 -6.22 -5.76 -5.41
CA LYS A 36 -6.44 -7.17 -5.10
C LYS A 36 -5.15 -8.00 -5.07
N TYR A 37 -4.20 -7.71 -5.96
CA TYR A 37 -2.91 -8.44 -6.07
C TYR A 37 -1.79 -7.84 -5.22
N VAL A 38 -2.05 -6.72 -4.58
CA VAL A 38 -1.12 -6.11 -3.63
C VAL A 38 -1.12 -6.95 -2.35
N PRO A 39 0.05 -7.35 -1.84
CA PRO A 39 0.13 -8.05 -0.57
C PRO A 39 -0.51 -7.23 0.56
N THR A 40 -1.14 -7.92 1.52
CA THR A 40 -1.90 -7.32 2.64
C THR A 40 -1.13 -6.30 3.45
N ASP A 41 0.18 -6.45 3.50
CA ASP A 41 1.08 -5.51 4.16
C ASP A 41 1.14 -4.14 3.47
N LEU A 42 1.20 -4.10 2.14
CA LEU A 42 1.24 -2.85 1.38
C LEU A 42 -0.16 -2.23 1.25
N LYS A 43 -1.24 -3.00 1.46
CA LYS A 43 -2.61 -2.48 1.61
C LYS A 43 -2.80 -1.60 2.85
N LYS A 44 -1.85 -1.66 3.80
CA LYS A 44 -1.74 -0.73 4.94
C LYS A 44 -0.85 0.47 4.64
N ASN A 45 -0.11 0.45 3.53
CA ASN A 45 0.73 1.58 3.13
C ASN A 45 -0.13 2.63 2.42
N LYS A 46 -0.21 3.82 3.03
CA LYS A 46 -0.96 4.96 2.51
C LYS A 46 -0.51 5.36 1.11
N GLU A 47 0.79 5.37 0.80
CA GLU A 47 1.30 5.78 -0.50
C GLU A 47 0.89 4.80 -1.61
N VAL A 48 1.00 3.50 -1.35
CA VAL A 48 0.59 2.44 -2.30
C VAL A 48 -0.91 2.51 -2.55
N VAL A 49 -1.71 2.62 -1.49
CA VAL A 49 -3.17 2.71 -1.62
C VAL A 49 -3.58 3.98 -2.37
N LEU A 50 -2.96 5.12 -2.05
CA LEU A 50 -3.26 6.39 -2.70
C LEU A 50 -2.86 6.39 -4.18
N ALA A 51 -1.73 5.78 -4.53
CA ALA A 51 -1.29 5.62 -5.92
C ALA A 51 -2.25 4.72 -6.74
N ALA A 52 -2.79 3.66 -6.12
CA ALA A 52 -3.73 2.75 -6.77
C ALA A 52 -5.14 3.36 -6.87
N VAL A 53 -5.62 4.01 -5.82
CA VAL A 53 -6.93 4.71 -5.80
C VAL A 53 -6.98 5.86 -6.80
N LYS A 54 -5.84 6.55 -6.99
CA LYS A 54 -5.66 7.58 -8.03
C LYS A 54 -5.71 7.06 -9.46
N GLN A 55 -5.72 5.74 -9.67
CA GLN A 55 -5.89 5.14 -10.99
C GLN A 55 -7.24 4.46 -11.14
N ASN A 56 -7.74 3.86 -10.06
CA ASN A 56 -9.03 3.23 -10.01
C ASN A 56 -9.63 3.50 -8.62
N GLY A 57 -10.67 4.34 -8.57
CA GLY A 57 -11.35 4.67 -7.32
C GLY A 57 -11.91 3.44 -6.58
N GLY A 58 -12.27 2.38 -7.32
CA GLY A 58 -12.71 1.11 -6.75
C GLY A 58 -11.63 0.37 -5.97
N ALA A 59 -10.35 0.69 -6.18
CA ALA A 59 -9.24 0.05 -5.49
C ALA A 59 -9.30 0.26 -3.95
N LEU A 60 -10.02 1.30 -3.49
CA LEU A 60 -10.29 1.56 -2.07
C LEU A 60 -10.98 0.39 -1.35
N GLU A 61 -11.79 -0.41 -2.06
CA GLU A 61 -12.47 -1.58 -1.46
C GLU A 61 -11.48 -2.63 -0.91
N TYR A 62 -10.25 -2.65 -1.45
CA TYR A 62 -9.20 -3.59 -1.08
C TYR A 62 -8.18 -3.01 -0.09
N ALA A 63 -8.28 -1.72 0.24
CA ALA A 63 -7.40 -1.09 1.22
C ALA A 63 -7.67 -1.57 2.64
N HIS A 64 -6.73 -1.34 3.55
CA HIS A 64 -6.95 -1.57 4.98
C HIS A 64 -8.10 -0.71 5.52
N GLU A 65 -8.83 -1.19 6.52
CA GLU A 65 -9.98 -0.47 7.08
C GLU A 65 -9.64 0.92 7.61
N ASP A 66 -8.45 1.08 8.19
CA ASP A 66 -7.96 2.39 8.66
C ASP A 66 -7.81 3.38 7.50
N LEU A 67 -7.34 2.91 6.34
CA LEU A 67 -7.14 3.71 5.14
C LEU A 67 -8.45 3.94 4.36
N LYS A 68 -9.42 3.02 4.48
CA LYS A 68 -10.78 3.23 3.96
C LYS A 68 -11.51 4.38 4.64
N LYS A 69 -11.13 4.71 5.87
CA LYS A 69 -11.67 5.84 6.64
C LYS A 69 -10.81 7.10 6.52
N ASP A 70 -9.62 7.00 5.90
CA ASP A 70 -8.73 8.13 5.67
C ASP A 70 -9.37 9.08 4.64
N LYS A 71 -9.57 10.33 5.05
CA LYS A 71 -10.25 11.34 4.24
C LYS A 71 -9.51 11.63 2.93
N GLU A 72 -8.18 11.65 2.93
CA GLU A 72 -7.41 11.92 1.72
C GLU A 72 -7.57 10.80 0.69
N ILE A 73 -7.52 9.54 1.14
CA ILE A 73 -7.71 8.38 0.25
C ILE A 73 -9.13 8.33 -0.28
N VAL A 74 -10.14 8.52 0.57
CA VAL A 74 -11.56 8.52 0.17
C VAL A 74 -11.84 9.66 -0.83
N LEU A 75 -11.25 10.83 -0.62
CA LEU A 75 -11.35 11.95 -1.56
C LEU A 75 -10.67 11.65 -2.90
N ALA A 76 -9.51 10.98 -2.88
CA ALA A 76 -8.85 10.55 -4.10
C ALA A 76 -9.71 9.54 -4.88
N ALA A 77 -10.41 8.63 -4.20
CA ALA A 77 -11.28 7.63 -4.83
C ALA A 77 -12.51 8.25 -5.51
N LYS A 78 -13.07 9.31 -4.91
CA LYS A 78 -14.28 9.98 -5.41
C LYS A 78 -14.04 10.88 -6.62
N ARG A 79 -12.80 11.24 -6.91
CA ARG A 79 -12.45 12.18 -7.98
C ARG A 79 -12.27 11.53 -9.36
N HIS A 80 -12.65 10.26 -9.50
CA HIS A 80 -12.27 9.38 -10.60
C HIS A 80 -13.45 8.92 -11.46
#